data_AF-A0A818W0E1-F1
#
_entry.id   AF-A0A818W0E1-F1
#
_cell.length_a   1.000
_cell.length_b   1.000
_cell.length_c   1.000
_cell.angle_alpha   90.00
_cell.angle_beta   90.00
_cell.angle_gamma   90.00
#
_symmetry.space_group_name_H-M   'P 1'
#
loop_
_entity.id
_entity.type
_entity.pdbx_description
1 polymer ?
#
loop_
_entity_poly.entity_id
_entity_poly.type
_entity_poly.pdbx_seq_one_letter_code
_entity_poly.pdbx_strand_id
1 'polypeptide(L)'
;MLPSIMFATILYFLLISITKSNTNSLTSIVIQVNGDCKILADIIAQEHGYRYVRQIFDGFCEIEEDPASHNYRRHRRATGQNTDPVESLRGHEKVAWAEKQTPKIRQKREFEFQDPEWNNMWYLMRHLHTPNLPDLNVTGAWKMGYTGRGRVVTFLDDGLEFDHPDLQENYVRIY
;
A
#
# COMPACT_ATOMS: atom_id res chain seq x y z
N MET A 1 10.20 8.23 30.11
CA MET A 1 10.93 8.07 28.83
C MET A 1 10.81 6.62 28.40
N LEU A 2 10.68 6.31 27.10
CA LEU A 2 10.44 5.00 26.45
C LEU A 2 9.14 4.80 25.62
N PRO A 3 8.56 5.81 24.93
CA PRO A 3 7.67 5.53 23.78
C PRO A 3 8.44 5.40 22.44
N SER A 4 9.68 5.88 22.37
CA SER A 4 10.37 6.09 21.07
C SER A 4 10.96 4.83 20.44
N ILE A 5 11.22 3.76 21.21
CA ILE A 5 11.84 2.53 20.70
C ILE A 5 10.81 1.62 20.00
N MET A 6 9.55 1.66 20.45
CA MET A 6 8.46 0.88 19.85
C MET A 6 8.05 1.43 18.47
N PHE A 7 8.07 2.75 18.28
CA PHE A 7 7.80 3.35 16.97
C PHE A 7 8.93 3.09 15.96
N ALA A 8 10.19 3.11 16.39
CA ALA A 8 11.34 2.87 15.51
C ALA A 8 11.39 1.41 15.00
N THR A 9 11.00 0.44 15.82
CA THR A 9 10.94 -0.97 15.42
C THR A 9 9.80 -1.23 14.44
N ILE A 10 8.61 -0.67 14.67
CA ILE A 10 7.47 -0.78 13.75
C ILE A 10 7.81 -0.15 12.39
N LEU A 11 8.48 1.01 12.37
CA LEU A 11 8.89 1.67 11.12
C LEU A 11 9.98 0.87 10.38
N TYR A 12 10.90 0.22 11.10
CA TYR A 12 11.95 -0.62 10.53
C TYR A 12 11.37 -1.90 9.88
N PHE A 13 10.38 -2.55 10.50
CA PHE A 13 9.67 -3.68 9.88
C PHE A 13 8.86 -3.25 8.64
N LEU A 14 8.27 -2.05 8.64
CA LEU A 14 7.60 -1.48 7.47
C LEU A 14 8.60 -1.16 6.34
N LEU A 15 9.78 -0.65 6.66
CA LEU A 15 10.83 -0.33 5.68
C LEU A 15 11.52 -1.57 5.10
N ILE A 16 11.75 -2.63 5.87
CA ILE A 16 12.26 -3.91 5.34
C ILE A 16 11.24 -4.54 4.39
N SER A 17 9.94 -4.36 4.64
CA SER A 17 8.90 -4.82 3.71
C SER A 17 8.91 -4.03 2.39
N ILE A 18 9.46 -2.81 2.35
CA ILE A 18 9.51 -1.96 1.17
C ILE A 18 10.73 -2.26 0.28
N THR A 19 11.84 -2.75 0.83
CA THR A 19 13.10 -2.91 0.06
C THR A 19 13.35 -4.30 -0.54
N LYS A 20 12.34 -5.18 -0.58
CA LYS A 20 12.49 -6.48 -1.26
C LYS A 20 11.24 -6.97 -1.98
N SER A 21 10.58 -6.11 -2.75
CA SER A 21 9.70 -6.61 -3.83
C SER A 21 10.55 -6.84 -5.07
N ASN A 22 11.30 -7.96 -5.06
CA ASN A 22 11.82 -8.53 -6.29
C ASN A 22 10.59 -9.00 -7.07
N THR A 23 10.40 -8.49 -8.28
CA THR A 23 9.27 -8.79 -9.15
C THR A 23 9.36 -10.22 -9.68
N ASN A 24 9.14 -11.20 -8.80
CA ASN A 24 8.82 -12.56 -9.18
C ASN A 24 7.35 -12.76 -8.82
N SER A 25 6.54 -13.09 -9.83
CA SER A 25 5.15 -13.51 -9.72
C SER A 25 4.86 -14.18 -8.37
N LEU A 26 4.21 -13.46 -7.45
CA LEU A 26 3.91 -13.97 -6.11
C LEU A 26 2.84 -15.06 -6.22
N THR A 27 3.28 -16.31 -6.39
CA THR A 27 2.45 -17.51 -6.25
C THR A 27 2.28 -17.91 -4.78
N SER A 28 2.41 -16.95 -3.85
CA SER A 28 2.25 -17.22 -2.43
C SER A 28 0.77 -17.31 -2.06
N ILE A 29 0.47 -18.27 -1.19
CA ILE A 29 -0.85 -18.51 -0.62
C ILE A 29 -0.72 -18.37 0.89
N VAL A 30 -1.71 -17.77 1.53
CA VAL A 30 -1.82 -17.76 2.98
C VAL A 30 -2.83 -18.81 3.39
N ILE A 31 -2.46 -19.62 4.38
CA ILE A 31 -3.36 -20.57 5.03
C ILE A 31 -3.53 -20.19 6.50
N GLN A 32 -4.72 -20.41 7.03
CA GLN A 32 -5.02 -20.33 8.45
C GLN A 32 -5.09 -21.75 9.02
N VAL A 33 -4.29 -22.02 10.05
CA VAL A 33 -4.24 -23.31 10.73
C VAL A 33 -4.49 -23.11 12.22
N ASN A 34 -5.20 -24.06 12.83
CA ASN A 34 -5.46 -24.07 14.27
C ASN A 34 -4.34 -24.83 14.99
N GLY A 35 -3.22 -24.15 15.26
CA GLY A 35 -2.08 -24.72 15.97
C GLY A 35 -0.74 -24.12 15.56
N ASP A 36 0.35 -24.87 15.80
CA ASP A 36 1.69 -24.44 15.42
C ASP A 36 1.81 -24.34 13.89
N CYS A 37 1.86 -23.09 13.44
CA CYS A 37 1.97 -22.70 12.05
C CYS A 37 3.11 -23.42 11.33
N LYS A 38 4.29 -23.53 11.95
CA LYS A 38 5.47 -24.07 11.28
C LYS A 38 5.29 -25.55 10.96
N ILE A 39 4.80 -26.33 11.92
CA ILE A 39 4.66 -27.77 11.76
C ILE A 39 3.47 -28.09 10.86
N LEU A 40 2.32 -27.49 11.12
CA LEU A 40 1.09 -27.79 10.37
C LEU A 40 1.20 -27.31 8.93
N ALA A 41 1.70 -26.10 8.69
CA ALA A 41 1.82 -25.57 7.34
C ALA A 41 2.86 -26.32 6.52
N ASP A 42 3.96 -26.81 7.11
CA ASP A 42 4.95 -27.60 6.36
C ASP A 42 4.36 -28.93 5.88
N ILE A 43 3.60 -29.63 6.74
CA ILE A 43 2.91 -30.88 6.36
C ILE A 43 1.90 -30.62 5.25
N ILE A 44 0.99 -29.65 5.45
CA ILE A 44 -0.04 -29.30 4.47
C ILE A 44 0.61 -28.86 3.14
N ALA A 45 1.68 -28.07 3.22
CA ALA A 45 2.36 -27.60 2.02
C ALA A 45 2.94 -28.77 1.23
N GLN A 46 3.70 -29.67 1.87
CA GLN A 46 4.32 -30.81 1.20
C GLN A 46 3.30 -31.76 0.55
N GLU A 47 2.17 -32.01 1.22
CA GLU A 47 1.07 -32.83 0.69
C GLU A 47 0.50 -32.23 -0.60
N HIS A 48 0.36 -30.91 -0.67
CA HIS A 48 -0.28 -30.21 -1.78
C HIS A 48 0.72 -29.67 -2.83
N GLY A 49 2.02 -29.95 -2.70
CA GLY A 49 3.03 -29.49 -3.67
C GLY A 49 3.50 -28.05 -3.46
N TYR A 50 3.36 -27.54 -2.26
CA TYR A 50 3.87 -26.27 -1.79
C TYR A 50 5.02 -26.49 -0.80
N ARG A 51 5.67 -25.40 -0.38
CA ARG A 51 6.58 -25.38 0.76
C ARG A 51 6.22 -24.25 1.72
N TYR A 52 6.46 -24.48 3.01
CA TYR A 52 6.31 -23.44 4.02
C TYR A 52 7.36 -22.34 3.84
N VAL A 53 6.92 -21.09 3.99
CA VAL A 53 7.79 -19.91 3.89
C VAL A 53 8.03 -19.31 5.26
N ARG A 54 6.95 -18.86 5.91
CA ARG A 54 7.00 -18.16 7.20
C ARG A 54 5.63 -18.04 7.84
N GLN A 55 5.64 -17.70 9.12
CA GLN A 55 4.46 -17.24 9.84
C GLN A 55 4.30 -15.73 9.62
N ILE A 56 3.07 -15.30 9.32
CA ILE A 56 2.72 -13.87 9.16
C ILE A 56 2.19 -13.32 10.49
N PHE A 57 1.19 -14.00 11.04
CA PHE A 57 0.55 -13.71 12.33
C PHE A 57 0.20 -15.02 13.03
N ASP A 58 -0.35 -14.96 14.24
CA ASP A 58 -0.76 -16.16 14.96
C ASP A 58 -1.81 -16.96 14.16
N GLY A 59 -1.52 -18.23 13.92
CA GLY A 59 -2.32 -19.12 13.07
C GLY A 59 -2.30 -18.85 11.56
N PHE A 60 -1.62 -17.81 11.06
CA PHE A 60 -1.56 -17.47 9.63
C PHE A 60 -0.16 -17.72 9.03
N CYS A 61 -0.09 -18.59 8.04
CA CYS A 61 1.15 -19.09 7.45
C CYS A 61 1.20 -18.79 5.96
N GLU A 62 2.36 -18.36 5.48
CA GLU A 62 2.65 -18.21 4.06
C GLU A 62 3.27 -19.50 3.53
N ILE A 63 2.69 -20.01 2.43
CA ILE A 63 3.20 -21.14 1.66
C ILE A 63 3.38 -20.69 0.19
N GLU A 64 4.29 -21.34 -0.52
CA GLU A 64 4.55 -21.05 -1.93
C GLU A 64 4.72 -22.32 -2.74
N GLU A 65 4.46 -22.27 -4.05
CA GLU A 65 4.65 -23.44 -4.92
C GLU A 65 6.08 -23.97 -4.80
N ASP A 66 6.21 -25.30 -4.75
CA ASP A 66 7.51 -25.96 -4.78
C ASP A 66 7.68 -26.74 -6.09
N PRO A 67 8.32 -26.15 -7.12
CA PRO A 67 8.58 -26.84 -8.38
C PRO A 67 9.44 -28.11 -8.26
N ALA A 68 10.18 -28.26 -7.16
CA ALA A 68 10.97 -29.46 -6.88
C ALA A 68 10.11 -30.59 -6.28
N SER A 69 8.94 -30.27 -5.71
CA SER A 69 8.04 -31.26 -5.13
C SER A 69 7.51 -32.23 -6.17
N HIS A 70 7.54 -33.52 -5.83
CA HIS A 70 6.92 -34.57 -6.64
C HIS A 70 5.39 -34.39 -6.71
N ASN A 71 4.78 -33.98 -5.60
CA ASN A 71 3.34 -33.73 -5.51
C ASN A 71 2.93 -32.54 -6.37
N TYR A 72 3.75 -31.48 -6.43
CA TYR A 72 3.53 -30.35 -7.35
C TYR A 72 3.35 -30.81 -8.80
N ARG A 73 4.28 -31.63 -9.29
CA ARG A 73 4.25 -32.15 -10.67
C ARG A 73 3.04 -33.06 -10.92
N ARG A 74 2.64 -33.85 -9.92
CA ARG A 74 1.44 -34.71 -10.00
C ARG A 74 0.17 -33.88 -10.06
N HIS A 75 0.00 -32.94 -9.14
CA HIS A 75 -1.16 -32.06 -9.09
C HIS A 75 -1.32 -31.29 -10.40
N ARG A 76 -0.28 -30.64 -10.90
CA ARG A 76 -0.32 -29.88 -12.15
C ARG A 76 -0.68 -30.71 -13.39
N ARG A 77 -0.37 -32.02 -13.39
CA ARG A 77 -0.77 -32.96 -14.45
C ARG A 77 -2.22 -33.41 -14.32
N ALA A 78 -2.70 -33.59 -13.08
CA ALA A 78 -4.04 -34.10 -12.80
C ALA A 78 -5.13 -33.03 -12.94
N THR A 79 -4.87 -31.81 -12.50
CA THR A 79 -5.86 -30.74 -12.47
C THR A 79 -5.94 -29.90 -13.76
N GLY A 80 -5.02 -30.11 -14.70
CA GLY A 80 -4.86 -29.19 -15.84
C GLY A 80 -4.44 -27.79 -15.38
N GLN A 81 -4.15 -26.88 -16.32
CA GLN A 81 -3.67 -25.52 -15.96
C GLN A 81 -4.76 -24.60 -15.38
N ASN A 82 -6.00 -25.06 -15.21
CA ASN A 82 -7.19 -24.20 -15.06
C ASN A 82 -7.97 -24.35 -13.74
N THR A 83 -7.48 -25.12 -12.78
CA THR A 83 -8.10 -25.22 -11.45
C THR A 83 -7.60 -24.13 -10.51
N ASP A 84 -8.46 -23.66 -9.61
CA ASP A 84 -8.05 -22.78 -8.52
C ASP A 84 -7.00 -23.48 -7.63
N PRO A 85 -5.76 -22.96 -7.53
CA PRO A 85 -4.70 -23.55 -6.71
C PRO A 85 -5.07 -23.70 -5.23
N VAL A 86 -6.03 -22.89 -4.76
CA VAL A 86 -6.44 -22.80 -3.35
C VAL A 86 -7.51 -23.83 -2.99
N GLU A 87 -8.23 -24.37 -3.97
CA GLU A 87 -9.38 -25.24 -3.72
C GLU A 87 -9.02 -26.52 -2.95
N SER A 88 -7.89 -27.14 -3.31
CA SER A 88 -7.39 -28.33 -2.59
C SER A 88 -7.02 -28.04 -1.14
N LEU A 89 -6.51 -26.83 -0.84
CA LEU A 89 -6.10 -26.43 0.50
C LEU A 89 -7.33 -26.20 1.40
N ARG A 90 -8.41 -25.63 0.86
CA ARG A 90 -9.66 -25.39 1.61
C ARG A 90 -10.37 -26.68 2.02
N GLY A 91 -10.14 -27.78 1.31
CA GLY A 91 -10.70 -29.09 1.66
C GLY A 91 -9.95 -29.84 2.76
N HIS A 92 -8.77 -29.35 3.17
CA HIS A 92 -7.93 -30.02 4.17
C HIS A 92 -8.45 -29.78 5.59
N GLU A 93 -8.60 -30.83 6.40
CA GLU A 93 -9.22 -30.79 7.75
C GLU A 93 -8.61 -29.73 8.67
N LYS A 94 -7.29 -29.53 8.58
CA LYS A 94 -6.53 -28.59 9.43
C LYS A 94 -6.43 -27.17 8.89
N VAL A 95 -7.02 -26.88 7.73
CA VAL A 95 -7.02 -25.56 7.10
C VAL A 95 -8.37 -24.91 7.34
N ALA A 96 -8.41 -23.90 8.20
CA ALA A 96 -9.62 -23.14 8.46
C ALA A 96 -9.94 -22.17 7.31
N TRP A 97 -8.90 -21.67 6.64
CA TRP A 97 -9.02 -20.70 5.56
C TRP A 97 -7.78 -20.74 4.67
N ALA A 98 -7.95 -20.46 3.38
CA ALA A 98 -6.84 -20.31 2.43
C ALA A 98 -7.16 -19.29 1.33
N GLU A 99 -6.20 -18.45 0.98
CA GLU A 99 -6.31 -17.45 -0.09
C GLU A 99 -4.97 -17.12 -0.73
N LYS A 100 -4.97 -16.95 -2.06
CA LYS A 100 -3.80 -16.50 -2.83
C LYS A 100 -3.53 -15.01 -2.55
N GLN A 101 -2.27 -14.66 -2.29
CA GLN A 101 -1.91 -13.26 -2.11
C GLN A 101 -1.96 -12.51 -3.44
N THR A 102 -2.74 -11.43 -3.48
CA THR A 102 -2.73 -10.48 -4.58
C THR A 102 -2.10 -9.18 -4.09
N PRO A 103 -1.07 -8.64 -4.77
CA PRO A 103 -0.49 -7.37 -4.38
C PRO A 103 -1.55 -6.28 -4.55
N LYS A 104 -1.98 -5.69 -3.43
CA LYS A 104 -2.84 -4.50 -3.45
C LYS A 104 -1.98 -3.27 -3.60
N ILE A 105 -2.21 -2.52 -4.68
CA ILE A 105 -1.58 -1.21 -4.86
C ILE A 105 -2.29 -0.22 -3.94
N ARG A 106 -1.57 0.33 -2.95
CA ARG A 106 -2.11 1.40 -2.12
C ARG A 106 -2.09 2.70 -2.92
N GLN A 107 -3.26 3.18 -3.31
CA GLN A 107 -3.42 4.57 -3.74
C GLN A 107 -3.65 5.44 -2.49
N LYS A 108 -2.80 6.44 -2.28
CA LYS A 108 -3.02 7.44 -1.23
C LYS A 108 -4.22 8.26 -1.67
N ARG A 109 -5.28 8.35 -0.84
CA ARG A 109 -6.41 9.26 -1.11
C ARG A 109 -5.84 10.65 -1.35
N GLU A 110 -5.98 11.14 -2.57
CA GLU A 110 -5.46 12.45 -2.94
C GLU A 110 -6.44 13.53 -2.50
N PHE A 111 -5.91 14.73 -2.35
CA PHE A 111 -6.70 15.92 -2.09
C PHE A 111 -7.12 16.43 -3.47
N GLU A 112 -8.41 16.41 -3.78
CA GLU A 112 -8.93 16.90 -5.06
C GLU A 112 -9.25 18.39 -4.93
N PHE A 113 -8.47 19.22 -5.63
CA PHE A 113 -8.79 20.62 -5.83
C PHE A 113 -9.81 20.74 -6.97
N GLN A 114 -10.88 21.49 -6.75
CA GLN A 114 -11.97 21.67 -7.72
C GLN A 114 -11.76 22.87 -8.66
N ASP A 115 -10.52 23.38 -8.74
CA ASP A 115 -10.16 24.48 -9.62
C ASP A 115 -10.01 23.94 -11.07
N PRO A 116 -10.75 24.47 -12.05
CA PRO A 116 -10.64 24.05 -13.46
C PRO A 116 -9.22 24.17 -14.02
N GLU A 117 -8.45 25.16 -13.54
CA GLU A 117 -7.08 25.45 -13.98
C GLU A 117 -6.02 24.71 -13.14
N TRP A 118 -6.45 23.85 -12.20
CA TRP A 118 -5.55 23.09 -11.32
C TRP A 118 -4.40 22.43 -12.09
N ASN A 119 -4.72 21.72 -13.17
CA ASN A 119 -3.71 21.00 -13.96
C ASN A 119 -2.71 21.91 -14.70
N ASN A 120 -3.01 23.19 -14.85
CA ASN A 120 -2.16 24.17 -15.52
C ASN A 120 -1.23 24.93 -14.55
N MET A 121 -1.48 24.85 -13.24
CA MET A 121 -0.68 25.50 -12.19
C MET A 121 0.61 24.72 -11.88
N TRP A 122 1.53 24.68 -12.86
CA TRP A 122 2.78 23.92 -12.76
C TRP A 122 3.59 24.23 -11.50
N TYR A 123 3.56 25.47 -11.01
CA TYR A 123 4.35 25.91 -9.85
C TYR A 123 3.88 25.31 -8.52
N LEU A 124 2.71 24.67 -8.47
CA LEU A 124 2.19 23.99 -7.29
C LEU A 124 2.46 22.47 -7.30
N MET A 125 2.56 21.86 -8.49
CA MET A 125 2.43 20.40 -8.64
C MET A 125 3.26 19.76 -9.76
N ARG A 126 4.26 20.45 -10.30
CA ARG A 126 5.15 19.91 -11.35
C ARG A 126 5.72 18.54 -10.99
N HIS A 127 6.04 18.30 -9.71
CA HIS A 127 6.58 17.03 -9.21
C HIS A 127 5.60 15.86 -9.32
N LEU A 128 4.30 16.12 -9.42
CA LEU A 128 3.28 15.07 -9.59
C LEU A 128 3.28 14.50 -11.02
N HIS A 129 3.60 15.33 -12.02
CA HIS A 129 3.63 14.93 -13.43
C HIS A 129 5.03 14.54 -13.92
N THR A 130 6.05 15.30 -13.49
CA THR A 130 7.44 15.07 -13.88
C THR A 130 8.31 15.02 -12.63
N PRO A 131 8.61 13.81 -12.12
CA PRO A 131 9.44 13.63 -10.94
C PRO A 131 10.79 14.35 -11.09
N ASN A 132 11.29 14.91 -9.99
CA ASN A 132 12.56 15.66 -9.90
C ASN A 132 12.59 17.06 -10.52
N LEU A 133 11.48 17.58 -11.04
CA LEU A 133 11.41 19.00 -11.40
C LEU A 133 10.98 19.87 -10.19
N PRO A 134 11.54 21.09 -10.06
CA PRO A 134 11.22 21.97 -8.94
C PRO A 134 9.84 22.61 -9.10
N ASP A 135 9.14 22.70 -7.97
CA ASP A 135 7.94 23.50 -7.72
C ASP A 135 7.91 23.94 -6.25
N LEU A 136 6.84 24.60 -5.80
CA LEU A 136 6.71 25.08 -4.42
C LEU A 136 6.52 23.94 -3.40
N ASN A 137 6.17 22.72 -3.83
CA ASN A 137 5.90 21.56 -3.00
C ASN A 137 4.90 21.83 -1.84
N VAL A 138 3.90 22.67 -2.09
CA VAL A 138 2.94 23.14 -1.06
C VAL A 138 1.80 22.16 -0.80
N THR A 139 1.54 21.23 -1.72
CA THR A 139 0.43 20.26 -1.60
C THR A 139 0.56 19.38 -0.36
N GLY A 140 1.79 19.08 0.09
CA GLY A 140 2.04 18.36 1.33
C GLY A 140 1.57 19.13 2.56
N ALA A 141 1.85 20.44 2.62
CA ALA A 141 1.43 21.32 3.72
C ALA A 141 -0.11 21.46 3.75
N TRP A 142 -0.75 21.61 2.60
CA TRP A 142 -2.21 21.65 2.48
C TRP A 142 -2.89 20.36 2.93
N LYS A 143 -2.31 19.19 2.57
CA LYS A 143 -2.77 17.88 3.06
C LYS A 143 -2.68 17.75 4.59
N MET A 144 -1.81 18.53 5.24
CA MET A 144 -1.69 18.59 6.70
C MET A 144 -2.59 19.67 7.33
N GLY A 145 -3.35 20.43 6.53
CA GLY A 145 -4.23 21.50 6.99
C GLY A 145 -3.58 22.88 7.12
N TYR A 146 -2.33 23.06 6.69
CA TYR A 146 -1.65 24.36 6.72
C TYR A 146 -2.02 25.21 5.51
N THR A 147 -3.11 25.96 5.62
CA THR A 147 -3.67 26.75 4.49
C THR A 147 -3.28 28.23 4.48
N GLY A 148 -2.64 28.72 5.54
CA GLY A 148 -2.42 30.16 5.74
C GLY A 148 -3.59 30.90 6.42
N ARG A 149 -4.67 30.19 6.80
CA ARG A 149 -5.79 30.77 7.55
C ARG A 149 -5.31 31.49 8.81
N GLY A 150 -5.78 32.72 9.02
CA GLY A 150 -5.39 33.58 10.15
C GLY A 150 -4.06 34.30 9.96
N ARG A 151 -3.46 34.24 8.76
CA ARG A 151 -2.34 35.08 8.36
C ARG A 151 -2.82 36.16 7.40
N VAL A 152 -2.25 37.35 7.53
CA VAL A 152 -2.51 38.48 6.63
C VAL A 152 -1.26 38.68 5.80
N VAL A 153 -1.45 38.80 4.49
CA VAL A 153 -0.39 39.10 3.52
C VAL A 153 -0.70 40.45 2.91
N THR A 154 0.30 41.33 2.86
CA THR A 154 0.17 42.67 2.27
C THR A 154 0.93 42.72 0.95
N PHE A 155 0.26 43.16 -0.10
CA PHE A 155 0.84 43.40 -1.42
C PHE A 155 1.07 44.90 -1.59
N LEU A 156 2.26 45.29 -2.06
CA LEU A 156 2.59 46.67 -2.41
C LEU A 156 2.74 46.72 -3.94
N ASP A 157 1.61 46.92 -4.61
CA ASP A 157 1.48 46.84 -6.08
C ASP A 157 0.61 47.98 -6.61
N ASP A 158 0.34 48.02 -7.92
CA ASP A 158 -0.46 49.04 -8.59
C ASP A 158 -1.98 48.96 -8.30
N GLY A 159 -2.49 47.79 -7.87
CA GLY A 159 -3.87 47.59 -7.47
C GLY A 159 -4.23 46.13 -7.24
N LEU A 160 -5.46 45.87 -6.75
CA LEU A 160 -6.04 44.53 -6.61
C LEU A 160 -7.53 44.58 -6.91
N GLU A 161 -8.01 43.72 -7.81
CA GLU A 161 -9.44 43.47 -8.04
C GLU A 161 -10.00 42.63 -6.89
N PHE A 162 -10.37 43.29 -5.79
CA PHE A 162 -10.75 42.63 -4.54
C PHE A 162 -12.10 41.88 -4.61
N ASP A 163 -12.93 42.16 -5.62
CA ASP A 163 -14.26 41.58 -5.83
C ASP A 163 -14.25 40.41 -6.83
N HIS A 164 -13.07 39.99 -7.32
CA HIS A 164 -12.94 38.77 -8.12
C HIS A 164 -13.42 37.53 -7.31
N PRO A 165 -14.19 36.61 -7.90
CA PRO A 165 -14.75 35.44 -7.19
C PRO A 165 -13.70 34.59 -6.47
N ASP A 166 -12.50 34.44 -7.05
CA ASP A 166 -11.40 33.68 -6.43
C ASP A 166 -10.66 34.42 -5.30
N LEU A 167 -10.89 35.73 -5.14
CA LEU A 167 -10.19 36.58 -4.17
C LEU A 167 -11.10 37.09 -3.05
N GLN A 168 -12.37 37.36 -3.35
CA GLN A 168 -13.31 38.07 -2.47
C GLN A 168 -13.45 37.42 -1.08
N GLU A 169 -13.41 36.09 -0.99
CA GLU A 169 -13.55 35.37 0.28
C GLU A 169 -12.31 35.49 1.18
N ASN A 170 -11.15 35.78 0.59
CA ASN A 170 -9.87 35.90 1.28
C ASN A 170 -9.40 37.37 1.43
N TYR A 171 -10.17 38.33 0.91
CA TYR A 171 -9.83 39.75 1.02
C TYR A 171 -10.21 40.31 2.39
N VAL A 172 -9.23 40.87 3.11
CA VAL A 172 -9.44 41.51 4.41
C VAL A 172 -9.64 43.02 4.20
N ARG A 173 -10.86 43.52 4.41
CA ARG A 173 -11.12 44.96 4.51
C ARG A 173 -10.62 45.49 5.85
N ILE A 174 -9.68 46.41 5.80
CA ILE A 174 -9.25 47.20 6.96
C ILE A 174 -10.10 48.47 6.93
N TYR A 175 -11.04 48.61 7.86
CA TYR A 175 -11.84 49.81 8.07
C TYR A 175 -11.20 50.70 9.15
#